data_AF-A0A327UT46-F1
#
_entry.id   AF-A0A327UT46-F1
#
_cell.length_a   1.000
_cell.length_b   1.000
_cell.length_c   1.000
_cell.angle_alpha   90.00
_cell.angle_beta   90.00
_cell.angle_gamma   90.00
#
_symmetry.space_group_name_H-M   'P 1'
#
loop_
_entity.id
_entity.type
_entity.pdbx_description
1 polymer ?
#
loop_
_entity_poly.entity_id
_entity_poly.type
_entity_poly.pdbx_seq_one_letter_code
_entity_poly.pdbx_strand_id
1 'polypeptide(L)'
;MDGILSALEPEVPHLPDVEDRVTRFVALARDVHRAAEVAILEGPAHVIEAAGQVTHASAELSDVMRRMADKARSGIDARRTADRALAAQREHDLYQRVQRFRPAARTALGNTD
;
A
#
# COMPACT_ATOMS: atom_id res chain seq x y z
N MET A 1 -4.00 6.34 -2.65
CA MET A 1 -4.34 5.31 -3.64
C MET A 1 -5.40 5.83 -4.61
N ASP A 2 -6.44 6.49 -4.09
CA ASP A 2 -7.50 7.17 -4.86
C ASP A 2 -7.04 7.91 -6.11
N GLY A 3 -5.97 8.71 -6.00
CA GLY A 3 -5.43 9.43 -7.16
C GLY A 3 -5.00 8.55 -8.33
N ILE A 4 -4.49 7.33 -8.09
CA ILE A 4 -4.13 6.37 -9.14
C ILE A 4 -5.41 5.78 -9.76
N LEU A 5 -6.40 5.43 -8.93
CA LEU A 5 -7.67 4.90 -9.41
C LEU A 5 -8.41 5.91 -10.27
N SER A 6 -8.50 7.17 -9.83
CA SER A 6 -9.09 8.27 -10.61
C SER A 6 -8.32 8.52 -11.91
N ALA A 7 -6.99 8.39 -11.91
CA ALA A 7 -6.19 8.52 -13.12
C ALA A 7 -6.48 7.41 -14.15
N LEU A 8 -6.93 6.24 -13.67
CA LEU A 8 -7.28 5.07 -14.47
C LEU A 8 -8.78 5.02 -14.84
N GLU A 9 -9.61 5.95 -14.37
CA GLU A 9 -11.04 6.03 -14.68
C GLU A 9 -11.36 6.31 -16.15
N PRO A 10 -10.68 7.25 -16.84
CA PRO A 10 -10.99 7.57 -18.23
C PRO A 10 -10.85 6.36 -19.15
N GLU A 11 -11.69 6.27 -20.20
CA GLU A 11 -11.63 5.21 -21.21
C GLU A 11 -10.21 5.10 -21.82
N VAL A 12 -9.59 6.25 -22.09
CA VAL A 12 -8.16 6.37 -22.44
C VAL A 12 -7.42 7.15 -21.33
N PRO A 13 -6.76 6.47 -20.37
CA PRO A 13 -5.99 7.12 -19.31
C PRO A 13 -4.79 7.90 -19.84
N HIS A 14 -4.46 9.04 -19.23
CA HIS A 14 -3.20 9.73 -19.48
C HIS A 14 -2.05 8.95 -18.80
N LEU A 15 -1.34 8.12 -19.57
CA LEU A 15 -0.33 7.21 -19.04
C LEU A 15 0.78 7.89 -18.21
N PRO A 16 1.35 9.06 -18.62
CA PRO A 16 2.34 9.75 -17.80
C PRO A 16 1.85 10.10 -16.40
N ASP A 17 0.59 10.52 -16.28
CA ASP A 17 -0.01 10.88 -14.99
C ASP A 17 -0.22 9.66 -14.08
N VAL A 18 -0.57 8.51 -14.67
CA VAL A 18 -0.72 7.24 -13.93
C VAL A 18 0.65 6.80 -13.41
N GLU A 19 1.68 6.84 -14.26
CA GLU A 19 3.04 6.45 -13.92
C GLU A 19 3.65 7.31 -12.82
N ASP A 20 3.46 8.63 -12.88
CA ASP A 20 3.90 9.56 -11.85
C ASP A 20 3.24 9.25 -10.50
N ARG A 21 1.93 9.02 -10.48
CA ARG A 21 1.19 8.71 -9.26
C ARG A 21 1.59 7.36 -8.68
N VAL A 22 1.80 6.34 -9.51
CA VAL A 22 2.28 5.01 -9.09
C VAL A 22 3.70 5.12 -8.54
N THR A 23 4.58 5.88 -9.18
CA THR A 23 5.95 6.10 -8.71
C THR A 23 5.97 6.76 -7.34
N ARG A 24 5.16 7.82 -7.14
CA ARG A 24 5.01 8.47 -5.83
C ARG A 24 4.46 7.50 -4.78
N PHE A 25 3.47 6.68 -5.13
CA PHE A 25 2.93 5.68 -4.22
C PHE A 25 4.00 4.65 -3.79
N VAL A 26 4.78 4.13 -4.74
CA VAL A 26 5.87 3.18 -4.45
C VAL A 26 6.95 3.83 -3.58
N ALA A 27 7.27 5.11 -3.80
CA ALA A 27 8.20 5.84 -2.94
C ALA A 27 7.70 5.93 -1.49
N LEU A 28 6.43 6.30 -1.29
CA LEU A 28 5.81 6.33 0.04
C LEU A 28 5.78 4.94 0.70
N ALA A 29 5.51 3.88 -0.07
CA ALA A 29 5.55 2.51 0.45
C ALA A 29 6.95 2.13 0.95
N ARG A 30 8.01 2.54 0.25
CA ARG A 30 9.40 2.35 0.69
C ARG A 30 9.72 3.12 1.96
N ASP A 31 9.21 4.34 2.10
CA ASP A 31 9.38 5.11 3.34
C ASP A 31 8.71 4.41 4.53
N VAL A 32 7.51 3.85 4.32
CA VAL A 32 6.83 3.02 5.33
C VAL A 32 7.65 1.77 5.66
N HIS A 33 8.18 1.07 4.67
CA HIS A 33 9.04 -0.10 4.90
C HIS A 33 10.28 0.26 5.71
N ARG A 34 10.95 1.36 5.37
CA ARG A 34 12.12 1.84 6.11
C ARG A 34 11.80 2.24 7.55
N ALA A 35 10.65 2.86 7.79
CA ALA A 35 10.19 3.16 9.15
C ALA A 35 9.86 1.87 9.92
N ALA A 36 9.25 0.88 9.25
CA ALA A 36 8.95 -0.42 9.84
C ALA A 36 10.22 -1.23 10.15
N GLU A 37 11.30 -1.11 9.37
CA GLU A 37 12.59 -1.75 9.64
C GLU A 37 13.14 -1.36 11.03
N VAL A 38 13.03 -0.09 11.43
CA VAL A 38 13.44 0.34 12.77
C VAL A 38 12.63 -0.37 13.84
N ALA A 39 11.31 -0.46 13.66
CA ALA A 39 10.44 -1.18 14.59
C ALA A 39 10.69 -2.69 14.61
N ILE A 40 11.12 -3.28 13.48
CA ILE A 40 11.46 -4.70 13.35
C ILE A 40 12.79 -5.01 14.04
N LEU A 41 13.77 -4.11 13.97
CA LEU A 41 15.11 -4.31 14.55
C LEU A 41 15.14 -4.04 16.06
N GLU A 42 14.44 -3.01 16.51
CA GLU A 42 14.58 -2.48 17.88
C GLU A 42 13.33 -2.70 18.74
N GLY A 43 12.21 -3.14 18.14
CA GLY A 43 10.94 -3.26 18.83
C GLY A 43 10.81 -4.54 19.66
N PRO A 44 9.90 -4.56 20.66
CA PRO A 44 9.50 -5.80 21.30
C PRO A 44 8.77 -6.73 20.31
N ALA A 45 8.76 -8.04 20.59
CA ALA A 45 8.28 -9.07 19.66
C ALA A 45 6.89 -8.79 19.04
N HIS A 46 5.93 -8.27 19.83
CA HIS A 46 4.59 -7.94 19.34
C HIS A 46 4.55 -6.74 18.39
N VAL A 47 5.50 -5.80 18.52
CA VAL A 47 5.68 -4.68 17.57
C VAL A 47 6.35 -5.16 16.30
N ILE A 48 7.36 -6.04 16.41
CA ILE A 48 8.03 -6.66 15.25
C ILE A 48 7.00 -7.39 14.38
N GLU A 49 6.16 -8.22 14.98
CA GLU A 49 5.13 -8.97 14.27
C GLU A 49 4.14 -8.02 13.57
N ALA A 50 3.63 -7.02 14.29
CA ALA A 50 2.68 -6.06 13.74
C ALA A 50 3.30 -5.21 12.60
N ALA A 51 4.56 -4.80 12.72
CA ALA A 51 5.29 -4.09 11.68
C ALA A 51 5.51 -4.96 10.44
N GLY A 52 5.86 -6.24 10.62
CA GLY A 52 5.99 -7.21 9.53
C GLY A 52 4.69 -7.39 8.74
N GLN A 53 3.55 -7.47 9.44
CA GLN A 53 2.23 -7.56 8.80
C GLN A 53 1.91 -6.32 7.95
N VAL A 54 2.21 -5.11 8.45
CA VAL A 54 2.04 -3.85 7.70
C VAL A 54 2.92 -3.83 6.45
N THR A 55 4.20 -4.19 6.58
CA THR A 55 5.15 -4.24 5.47
C THR A 55 4.68 -5.19 4.37
N HIS A 56 4.25 -6.40 4.75
CA HIS A 56 3.73 -7.38 3.79
C HIS A 56 2.50 -6.86 3.05
N ALA A 57 1.53 -6.29 3.76
CA ALA A 57 0.32 -5.74 3.16
C ALA A 57 0.60 -4.56 2.22
N SER A 58 1.54 -3.70 2.59
CA SER A 58 1.98 -2.57 1.76
C SER A 58 2.64 -3.04 0.46
N ALA A 59 3.44 -4.11 0.53
CA ALA A 59 4.04 -4.73 -0.66
C ALA A 59 2.96 -5.33 -1.59
N GLU A 60 2.00 -6.07 -1.04
CA GLU A 60 0.89 -6.65 -1.82
C GLU A 60 0.10 -5.57 -2.57
N LEU A 61 -0.23 -4.46 -1.91
CA LEU A 61 -0.94 -3.33 -2.53
C LEU A 61 -0.09 -2.66 -3.62
N SER A 62 1.20 -2.46 -3.37
CA SER A 62 2.15 -1.88 -4.34
C SER A 62 2.26 -2.73 -5.61
N ASP A 63 2.27 -4.05 -5.46
CA ASP A 63 2.28 -4.97 -6.60
C ASP A 63 0.99 -4.91 -7.42
N VAL A 64 -0.18 -4.75 -6.77
CA VAL A 64 -1.44 -4.53 -7.50
C VAL A 64 -1.38 -3.23 -8.31
N MET A 65 -0.92 -2.14 -7.71
CA MET A 65 -0.83 -0.83 -8.38
C MET A 65 0.12 -0.88 -9.59
N ARG A 66 1.29 -1.51 -9.44
CA ARG A 66 2.24 -1.69 -10.53
C ARG A 66 1.62 -2.50 -11.68
N ARG A 67 0.97 -3.62 -11.37
CA ARG A 67 0.27 -4.44 -12.39
C ARG A 67 -0.82 -3.68 -13.11
N MET A 68 -1.57 -2.82 -12.42
CA MET A 68 -2.61 -1.99 -13.03
C MET A 68 -2.02 -0.97 -14.01
N ALA A 69 -0.89 -0.35 -13.66
CA ALA A 69 -0.16 0.56 -14.54
C ALA A 69 0.37 -0.16 -15.79
N ASP A 70 0.99 -1.32 -15.61
CA ASP A 70 1.49 -2.14 -16.72
C ASP A 70 0.36 -2.56 -17.67
N LYS A 71 -0.80 -2.93 -17.12
CA LYS A 71 -2.00 -3.26 -17.90
C LYS A 71 -2.54 -2.07 -18.68
N ALA A 72 -2.60 -0.89 -18.05
CA ALA A 72 -3.01 0.35 -18.71
C ALA A 72 -2.08 0.68 -19.89
N ARG A 73 -0.76 0.48 -19.73
CA ARG A 73 0.23 0.66 -20.81
C ARG A 73 -0.02 -0.31 -21.98
N SER A 74 -0.43 -1.54 -21.70
CA SER A 74 -0.70 -2.57 -22.72
C SER A 74 -2.09 -2.49 -23.37
N GLY A 75 -2.96 -1.54 -22.97
CA GLY A 75 -4.31 -1.38 -23.54
C GLY A 75 -5.29 -2.52 -23.21
N ILE A 76 -5.01 -3.32 -22.17
CA ILE A 76 -5.85 -4.46 -21.78
C ILE A 76 -6.98 -3.97 -20.86
N ASP A 77 -8.17 -3.75 -21.42
CA ASP A 77 -9.32 -3.18 -20.69
C ASP A 77 -10.13 -4.17 -19.84
N ALA A 78 -10.21 -5.44 -20.25
CA ALA A 78 -11.12 -6.44 -19.67
C ALA A 78 -10.83 -6.83 -18.21
N ARG A 79 -9.80 -6.27 -17.56
CA ARG A 79 -9.40 -6.56 -16.18
C ARG A 79 -9.51 -5.37 -15.21
N ARG A 80 -9.89 -4.16 -15.68
CA ARG A 80 -9.97 -2.95 -14.82
C ARG A 80 -10.84 -3.15 -13.58
N THR A 81 -12.00 -3.80 -13.71
CA THR A 81 -12.93 -3.97 -12.58
C THR A 81 -12.42 -4.94 -11.53
N ALA A 82 -11.84 -6.08 -11.94
CA ALA A 82 -11.29 -7.08 -11.02
C ALA A 82 -10.03 -6.56 -10.31
N ASP A 83 -9.15 -5.86 -11.03
CA ASP A 83 -7.95 -5.27 -10.43
C ASP A 83 -8.30 -4.12 -9.47
N ARG A 84 -9.33 -3.31 -9.78
CA ARG A 84 -9.85 -2.27 -8.86
C ARG A 84 -10.43 -2.88 -7.59
N ALA A 85 -11.23 -3.95 -7.70
CA ALA A 85 -11.77 -4.64 -6.54
C ALA A 85 -10.65 -5.23 -5.66
N LEU A 86 -9.64 -5.83 -6.29
CA LEU A 86 -8.45 -6.33 -5.60
C LEU A 86 -7.67 -5.20 -4.93
N ALA A 87 -7.47 -4.06 -5.60
CA ALA A 87 -6.81 -2.89 -5.04
C ALA A 87 -7.53 -2.35 -3.80
N ALA A 88 -8.85 -2.21 -3.86
CA ALA A 88 -9.67 -1.78 -2.73
C ALA A 88 -9.59 -2.76 -1.56
N GLN A 89 -9.63 -4.08 -1.83
CA GLN A 89 -9.46 -5.10 -0.81
C GLN A 89 -8.08 -5.00 -0.13
N ARG A 90 -7.00 -4.88 -0.91
CA ARG A 90 -5.64 -4.78 -0.37
C ARG A 90 -5.40 -3.49 0.41
N GLU A 91 -6.02 -2.38 0.01
CA GLU A 91 -6.00 -1.16 0.81
C GLU A 91 -6.74 -1.34 2.13
N HIS A 92 -7.93 -1.95 2.11
CA HIS A 92 -8.66 -2.25 3.34
C HIS A 92 -7.82 -3.11 4.29
N ASP A 93 -7.18 -4.15 3.77
CA ASP A 93 -6.33 -5.03 4.57
C ASP A 93 -5.10 -4.30 5.14
N LEU A 94 -4.46 -3.43 4.35
CA LEU A 94 -3.36 -2.59 4.84
C LEU A 94 -3.84 -1.65 5.95
N TYR A 95 -5.00 -1.01 5.76
CA TYR A 95 -5.59 -0.12 6.75
C TYR A 95 -5.86 -0.85 8.07
N GLN A 96 -6.45 -2.04 8.02
CA GLN A 96 -6.72 -2.87 9.22
C GLN A 96 -5.42 -3.22 9.96
N ARG A 97 -4.35 -3.55 9.23
CA ARG A 97 -3.04 -3.87 9.84
C ARG A 97 -2.39 -2.64 10.47
N VAL A 98 -2.46 -1.48 9.83
CA VAL A 98 -1.99 -0.21 10.41
C VAL A 98 -2.79 0.14 11.67
N GLN A 99 -4.11 -0.08 11.67
CA GLN A 99 -4.93 0.13 12.87
C GLN A 99 -4.52 -0.77 14.03
N ARG A 100 -4.14 -2.02 13.76
CA ARG A 100 -3.64 -2.97 14.78
C ARG A 100 -2.22 -2.68 15.23
N PHE A 101 -1.37 -2.13 14.36
CA PHE A 101 -0.01 -1.72 14.69
C PHE A 101 0.03 -0.56 15.69
N ARG A 102 -0.84 0.45 15.52
CA ARG A 102 -0.88 1.63 16.41
C ARG A 102 -0.98 1.30 17.91
N PRO A 103 -1.93 0.48 18.40
CA PRO A 103 -2.01 0.14 19.81
C PRO A 103 -0.79 -0.69 20.26
N ALA A 104 -0.29 -1.62 19.44
CA ALA A 104 0.91 -2.39 19.77
C ALA A 104 2.14 -1.50 19.99
N ALA A 105 2.35 -0.54 19.08
CA ALA A 105 3.42 0.45 19.18
C ALA A 105 3.20 1.40 20.37
N ARG A 106 1.96 1.85 20.59
CA ARG A 106 1.59 2.73 21.71
C ARG A 106 1.91 2.10 23.07
N THR A 107 1.53 0.83 23.26
CA THR A 107 1.86 0.07 24.47
C THR A 107 3.37 -0.06 24.66
N ALA A 108 4.13 -0.33 23.59
CA ALA A 108 5.58 -0.45 23.66
C ALA A 108 6.28 0.88 24.02
N LEU A 109 5.73 2.01 23.58
CA LEU A 109 6.24 3.36 23.89
C LEU A 109 5.79 3.89 25.26
N GLY A 110 4.96 3.15 26.01
CA GLY A 110 4.43 3.61 27.29
C GLY A 110 3.42 4.76 27.18
N ASN A 111 2.89 5.04 25.98
CA ASN A 111 1.95 6.13 25.71
C ASN A 111 0.50 5.66 25.92
N THR A 112 0.15 5.11 27.08
CA THR A 112 -1.15 4.45 27.33
C THR A 112 -2.33 5.37 27.64
N ASP A 113 -2.16 6.69 27.56
CA ASP A 113 -3.23 7.68 27.80
C ASP A 113 -4.09 7.98 26.55
#